data_AF-A0A933J475-F1
#
_entry.id   AF-A0A933J475-F1
#
_cell.length_a   1.000
_cell.length_b   1.000
_cell.length_c   1.000
_cell.angle_alpha   90.00
_cell.angle_beta   90.00
_cell.angle_gamma   90.00
#
_symmetry.space_group_name_H-M   'P 1'
#
loop_
_entity.id
_entity.type
_entity.pdbx_description
1 polymer ?
#
loop_
_entity_poly.entity_id
_entity_poly.type
_entity_poly.pdbx_seq_one_letter_code
_entity_poly.pdbx_strand_id
1 'polypeptide(L)'
;MFALIIVILILVVFPASLFAYQAWLTSPSDARVIALVANAPGNGGWQPDAIRVKLGERVRLRIAAPDVVHAFEIPALGIKVDEILPGHVEEVEFTATQVGRFPFACTRWCSADHWRMRGVIEVFDPANPNPPLPTYAPPLFQQLKLDIDAMHPAQNIPTQRPSAAREALLNLTISEDLRLNSPSEVFARLRANASFGAYPDSDVWDAIAFAYRRAAGDEAIARGQALYARDCAACHGEQGKGNGPAGVKLPGLSFMHPTMKRGPADFTDASQMLGASDALLQGKILRGGMGTGMPEWGSLYTEREMWDVISFIRTVVFDYELR
;
A
#
# COMPACT_ATOMS: atom_id res chain seq x y z
N MET A 1 -52.40 33.64 30.05
CA MET A 1 -51.19 33.88 29.22
C MET A 1 -50.33 32.62 29.10
N PHE A 2 -49.96 31.98 30.21
CA PHE A 2 -49.09 30.78 30.21
C PHE A 2 -49.67 29.57 29.45
N ALA A 3 -50.95 29.26 29.65
CA ALA A 3 -51.63 28.17 28.94
C ALA A 3 -51.68 28.38 27.41
N LEU A 4 -51.85 29.62 26.95
CA LEU A 4 -51.87 29.96 25.53
C LEU A 4 -50.50 29.73 24.87
N ILE A 5 -49.41 30.06 25.58
CA ILE A 5 -48.03 29.85 25.11
C ILE A 5 -47.74 28.35 24.96
N ILE A 6 -48.16 27.54 25.93
CA ILE A 6 -47.99 26.07 25.87
C ILE A 6 -48.78 25.48 24.69
N VAL A 7 -50.01 25.93 24.48
CA VAL A 7 -50.83 25.47 23.34
C VAL A 7 -50.20 25.85 22.01
N ILE A 8 -49.64 27.05 21.88
CA ILE A 8 -48.92 27.49 20.66
C ILE A 8 -47.64 26.67 20.44
N LEU A 9 -46.86 26.40 21.49
CA LEU A 9 -45.66 25.57 21.39
C LEU A 9 -45.98 24.15 20.91
N ILE A 10 -47.04 23.54 21.46
CA ILE A 10 -47.41 22.15 21.15
C ILE A 10 -48.13 22.02 19.80
N LEU A 11 -49.04 22.94 19.46
CA LEU A 11 -49.88 22.81 18.27
C LEU A 11 -49.26 23.46 17.03
N VAL A 12 -48.31 24.39 17.19
CA VAL A 12 -47.73 25.13 16.06
C VAL A 12 -46.23 24.90 15.96
N VAL A 13 -45.47 25.20 17.02
CA VAL A 13 -43.99 25.15 16.95
C VAL A 13 -43.49 23.72 16.82
N PHE A 14 -44.00 22.79 17.64
CA PHE A 14 -43.57 21.40 17.59
C PHE A 14 -43.89 20.72 16.24
N PRO A 15 -45.12 20.79 15.68
CA PRO A 15 -45.41 20.27 14.35
C PRO A 15 -44.59 20.97 13.26
N ALA A 16 -44.46 22.30 13.30
CA ALA A 16 -43.64 23.02 12.32
C ALA A 16 -42.17 22.59 12.37
N SER A 17 -41.61 22.36 13.56
CA SER A 17 -40.24 21.86 13.72
C SER A 17 -40.09 20.42 13.23
N LEU A 18 -41.09 19.56 13.47
CA LEU A 18 -41.11 18.19 12.98
C LEU A 18 -41.22 18.15 11.46
N PHE A 19 -42.09 18.97 10.87
CA PHE A 19 -42.21 19.11 9.42
C PHE A 19 -40.96 19.71 8.78
N ALA A 20 -40.31 20.70 9.42
CA ALA A 20 -39.05 21.25 8.94
C ALA A 20 -37.92 20.22 9.02
N TYR A 21 -37.86 19.45 10.11
CA TYR A 21 -36.90 18.35 10.27
C TYR A 21 -37.14 17.25 9.24
N GLN A 22 -38.39 16.86 9.03
CA GLN A 22 -38.77 15.85 8.05
C GLN A 22 -38.51 16.32 6.62
N ALA A 23 -38.80 17.59 6.30
CA ALA A 23 -38.49 18.21 5.02
C ALA A 23 -36.98 18.30 4.76
N TRP A 24 -36.18 18.57 5.80
CA TRP A 24 -34.72 18.56 5.71
C TRP A 24 -34.18 17.14 5.46
N LEU A 25 -34.72 16.13 6.16
CA LEU A 25 -34.37 14.72 5.92
C LEU A 25 -34.77 14.23 4.52
N THR A 26 -35.85 14.77 3.95
CA THR A 26 -36.32 14.41 2.60
C THR A 26 -35.85 15.37 1.50
N SER A 27 -35.03 16.37 1.83
CA SER A 27 -34.52 17.31 0.84
C SER A 27 -33.65 16.55 -0.17
N PRO A 28 -33.92 16.66 -1.49
CA PRO A 28 -33.11 15.98 -2.49
C PRO A 28 -31.65 16.41 -2.33
N SER A 29 -30.76 15.47 -2.04
CA SER A 29 -29.33 15.79 -2.03
C SER A 29 -28.92 16.13 -3.45
N ASP A 30 -28.17 17.22 -3.61
CA ASP A 30 -27.44 17.55 -4.82
C ASP A 30 -26.29 16.57 -5.13
N ALA A 31 -26.07 15.59 -4.25
CA ALA A 31 -25.06 14.56 -4.39
C ALA A 31 -25.30 13.67 -5.62
N ARG A 32 -24.26 13.51 -6.44
CA ARG A 32 -24.24 12.52 -7.52
C ARG A 32 -24.23 11.13 -6.92
N VAL A 33 -25.26 10.35 -7.25
CA VAL A 33 -25.38 8.96 -6.81
C VAL A 33 -24.55 8.05 -7.72
N ILE A 34 -23.66 7.27 -7.13
CA ILE A 34 -22.85 6.26 -7.82
C ILE A 34 -23.18 4.90 -7.21
N ALA A 35 -23.75 4.01 -8.02
CA ALA A 35 -23.98 2.63 -7.62
C ALA A 35 -22.66 1.85 -7.68
N LEU A 36 -22.31 1.19 -6.59
CA LEU A 36 -21.14 0.35 -6.44
C LEU A 36 -21.61 -1.05 -6.04
N VAL A 37 -21.13 -2.09 -6.73
CA VAL A 37 -21.43 -3.49 -6.38
C VAL A 37 -20.17 -4.14 -5.82
N ALA A 38 -20.28 -4.73 -4.64
CA ALA A 38 -19.25 -5.49 -3.97
C ALA A 38 -19.50 -7.00 -4.21
N ASN A 39 -18.91 -7.56 -5.27
CA ASN A 39 -18.87 -9.01 -5.45
C ASN A 39 -17.57 -9.56 -4.90
N ALA A 40 -17.55 -10.80 -4.41
CA ALA A 40 -16.30 -11.51 -4.20
C ALA A 40 -15.43 -11.46 -5.48
N PRO A 41 -14.09 -11.40 -5.37
CA PRO A 41 -13.19 -11.28 -6.52
C PRO A 41 -13.42 -12.29 -7.64
N GLY A 42 -13.74 -13.54 -7.32
CA GLY A 42 -14.07 -14.58 -8.31
C GLY A 42 -15.34 -14.29 -9.13
N ASN A 43 -16.20 -13.41 -8.64
CA ASN A 43 -17.45 -12.96 -9.24
C ASN A 43 -17.32 -11.54 -9.85
N GLY A 44 -16.10 -11.02 -10.00
CA GLY A 44 -15.82 -9.75 -10.67
C GLY A 44 -15.55 -8.55 -9.76
N GLY A 45 -15.43 -8.76 -8.44
CA GLY A 45 -14.94 -7.71 -7.53
C GLY A 45 -15.82 -6.47 -7.45
N TRP A 46 -15.19 -5.31 -7.23
CA TRP A 46 -15.85 -4.01 -7.24
C TRP A 46 -16.32 -3.63 -8.64
N GLN A 47 -17.57 -3.18 -8.77
CA GLN A 47 -18.12 -2.71 -10.04
C GLN A 47 -18.89 -1.39 -9.83
N PRO A 48 -18.39 -0.26 -10.38
CA PRO A 48 -17.09 -0.12 -11.03
C PRO A 48 -15.91 -0.21 -10.04
N ASP A 49 -14.74 -0.61 -10.53
CA ASP A 49 -13.46 -0.57 -9.79
C ASP A 49 -12.71 0.76 -9.98
N ALA A 50 -13.09 1.56 -10.97
CA ALA A 50 -12.58 2.91 -11.22
C ALA A 50 -13.72 3.92 -11.35
N ILE A 51 -13.71 4.96 -10.52
CA ILE A 51 -14.73 6.00 -10.46
C ILE A 51 -14.07 7.35 -10.72
N ARG A 52 -14.64 8.18 -11.59
CA ARG A 52 -14.18 9.55 -11.84
C ARG A 52 -15.18 10.57 -11.31
N VAL A 53 -14.71 11.49 -10.46
CA VAL A 53 -15.50 12.53 -9.79
C VAL A 53 -14.83 13.89 -9.96
N LYS A 54 -15.62 14.96 -9.99
CA LYS A 54 -15.12 16.32 -10.15
C LYS A 54 -14.67 16.90 -8.80
N LEU A 55 -13.65 17.74 -8.81
CA LEU A 55 -13.31 18.58 -7.67
C LEU A 55 -14.54 19.41 -7.24
N GLY A 56 -14.86 19.37 -5.95
CA GLY A 56 -16.03 20.00 -5.35
C GLY A 56 -17.34 19.22 -5.49
N GLU A 57 -17.35 18.09 -6.21
CA GLU A 57 -18.55 17.26 -6.38
C GLU A 57 -18.90 16.57 -5.06
N ARG A 58 -20.17 16.68 -4.66
CA ARG A 58 -20.74 15.87 -3.59
C ARG A 58 -21.17 14.53 -4.18
N VAL A 59 -20.70 13.44 -3.59
CA VAL A 59 -20.86 12.09 -4.12
C VAL A 59 -21.54 11.23 -3.05
N ARG A 60 -22.57 10.50 -3.46
CA ARG A 60 -23.20 9.46 -2.66
C ARG A 60 -22.91 8.10 -3.27
N LEU A 61 -22.09 7.29 -2.61
CA LEU A 61 -21.87 5.90 -2.98
C LEU A 61 -23.02 5.07 -2.41
N ARG A 62 -23.70 4.31 -3.28
CA ARG A 62 -24.68 3.28 -2.87
C ARG A 62 -24.05 1.93 -3.13
N ILE A 63 -23.64 1.26 -2.05
CA ILE A 63 -22.81 0.07 -2.10
C ILE A 63 -23.68 -1.16 -1.82
N ALA A 64 -23.87 -2.00 -2.82
CA ALA A 64 -24.65 -3.22 -2.73
C ALA A 64 -23.74 -4.45 -2.68
N ALA A 65 -24.05 -5.42 -1.82
CA ALA A 65 -23.37 -6.72 -1.79
C ALA A 65 -24.36 -7.81 -2.22
N PRO A 66 -24.26 -8.42 -3.41
CA PRO A 66 -25.21 -9.44 -3.85
C PRO A 66 -24.82 -10.87 -3.42
N ASP A 67 -23.59 -11.10 -2.92
CA ASP A 67 -23.08 -12.45 -2.63
C ASP A 67 -22.76 -12.70 -1.15
N VAL A 68 -21.65 -12.19 -0.64
CA VAL A 68 -21.14 -12.40 0.72
C VAL A 68 -21.05 -11.10 1.49
N VAL A 69 -20.69 -11.16 2.77
CA VAL A 69 -20.46 -9.95 3.57
C VAL A 69 -19.19 -9.26 3.07
N HIS A 70 -19.28 -7.94 2.89
CA HIS A 70 -18.14 -7.09 2.57
C HIS A 70 -18.00 -5.97 3.61
N ALA A 71 -16.94 -5.18 3.44
CA ALA A 71 -16.74 -3.89 4.08
C ALA A 71 -16.24 -2.92 3.00
N PHE A 72 -16.18 -1.63 3.30
CA PHE A 72 -15.67 -0.63 2.37
C PHE A 72 -14.89 0.44 3.12
N GLU A 73 -13.73 0.82 2.61
CA GLU A 73 -12.93 1.89 3.20
C GLU A 73 -12.23 2.71 2.12
N ILE A 74 -12.20 4.04 2.30
CA ILE A 74 -11.29 4.97 1.61
C ILE A 74 -10.42 5.63 2.70
N PRO A 75 -9.24 5.07 3.01
CA PRO A 75 -8.44 5.51 4.17
C PRO A 75 -8.08 7.00 4.12
N ALA A 76 -7.67 7.49 2.95
CA ALA A 76 -7.27 8.89 2.76
C ALA A 76 -8.42 9.90 2.94
N LEU A 77 -9.67 9.44 2.91
CA LEU A 77 -10.85 10.28 3.17
C LEU A 77 -11.49 9.99 4.55
N GLY A 78 -10.94 9.06 5.33
CA GLY A 78 -11.52 8.64 6.61
C GLY A 78 -12.90 7.99 6.49
N ILE A 79 -13.24 7.48 5.32
CA ILE A 79 -14.54 6.87 5.02
C ILE A 79 -14.45 5.39 5.30
N LYS A 80 -15.38 4.86 6.10
CA LYS A 80 -15.44 3.43 6.43
C LYS A 80 -16.88 2.94 6.58
N VAL A 81 -17.14 1.75 6.08
CA VAL A 81 -18.33 0.95 6.30
C VAL A 81 -17.85 -0.43 6.76
N ASP A 82 -18.09 -0.75 8.03
CA ASP A 82 -17.55 -1.96 8.66
C ASP A 82 -18.22 -3.26 8.16
N GLU A 83 -19.46 -3.16 7.70
CA GLU A 83 -20.24 -4.32 7.27
C GLU A 83 -21.25 -3.93 6.20
N ILE A 84 -21.27 -4.69 5.10
CA ILE A 84 -22.25 -4.60 4.01
C ILE A 84 -22.79 -6.01 3.83
N LEU A 85 -24.03 -6.23 4.27
CA LEU A 85 -24.66 -7.55 4.26
C LEU A 85 -25.19 -7.92 2.86
N PRO A 86 -25.22 -9.22 2.50
CA PRO A 86 -25.84 -9.70 1.27
C PRO A 86 -27.29 -9.22 1.11
N GLY A 87 -27.61 -8.63 -0.03
CA GLY A 87 -28.95 -8.09 -0.35
C GLY A 87 -29.22 -6.70 0.24
N HIS A 88 -28.30 -6.12 1.00
CA HIS A 88 -28.42 -4.76 1.55
C HIS A 88 -27.65 -3.74 0.71
N VAL A 89 -28.04 -2.47 0.86
CA VAL A 89 -27.37 -1.32 0.26
C VAL A 89 -26.97 -0.38 1.38
N GLU A 90 -25.67 -0.12 1.48
CA GLU A 90 -25.13 0.90 2.38
C GLU A 90 -24.89 2.20 1.61
N GLU A 91 -25.09 3.34 2.25
CA GLU A 91 -24.88 4.66 1.64
C GLU A 91 -23.79 5.43 2.36
N VAL A 92 -22.82 5.96 1.60
CA VAL A 92 -21.79 6.86 2.10
C VAL A 92 -21.80 8.13 1.27
N GLU A 93 -21.84 9.29 1.92
CA GLU A 93 -21.65 10.57 1.26
C GLU A 93 -20.29 11.19 1.58
N PHE A 94 -19.67 11.81 0.58
CA PHE A 94 -18.49 12.64 0.76
C PHE A 94 -18.44 13.78 -0.27
N THR A 95 -17.61 14.78 -0.02
CA THR A 95 -17.31 15.84 -0.98
C THR A 95 -15.87 15.67 -1.46
N ALA A 96 -15.67 15.65 -2.77
CA ALA A 96 -14.35 15.51 -3.38
C ALA A 96 -13.57 16.84 -3.30
N THR A 97 -12.90 17.10 -2.18
CA THR A 97 -12.24 18.40 -1.92
C THR A 97 -10.81 18.51 -2.43
N GLN A 98 -10.20 17.41 -2.88
CA GLN A 98 -8.81 17.38 -3.30
C GLN A 98 -8.64 16.54 -4.58
N VAL A 99 -7.92 17.06 -5.57
CA VAL A 99 -7.53 16.33 -6.79
C VAL A 99 -6.57 15.20 -6.44
N GLY A 100 -6.77 14.02 -7.04
CA GLY A 100 -5.90 12.86 -6.81
C GLY A 100 -6.59 11.52 -7.02
N ARG A 101 -5.86 10.45 -6.73
CA ARG A 101 -6.36 9.08 -6.76
C ARG A 101 -6.52 8.59 -5.32
N PHE A 102 -7.72 8.14 -4.99
CA PHE A 102 -8.10 7.69 -3.65
C PHE A 102 -8.47 6.22 -3.73
N PRO A 103 -7.56 5.31 -3.37
CA PRO A 103 -7.85 3.89 -3.40
C PRO A 103 -8.91 3.55 -2.36
N PHE A 104 -9.81 2.64 -2.71
CA PHE A 104 -10.76 2.02 -1.80
C PHE A 104 -10.59 0.51 -1.77
N ALA A 105 -10.92 -0.10 -0.65
CA ALA A 105 -10.79 -1.54 -0.47
C ALA A 105 -11.92 -2.14 0.36
N CYS A 106 -12.15 -3.44 0.20
CA CYS A 106 -12.87 -4.22 1.20
C CYS A 106 -11.94 -4.51 2.37
N THR A 107 -12.38 -4.27 3.59
CA THR A 107 -11.58 -4.44 4.81
C THR A 107 -12.04 -5.60 5.69
N ARG A 108 -12.92 -6.44 5.15
CA ARG A 108 -13.44 -7.64 5.79
C ARG A 108 -13.31 -8.84 4.86
N TRP A 109 -12.84 -9.96 5.41
CA TRP A 109 -12.65 -11.19 4.66
C TRP A 109 -13.92 -11.65 3.94
N CYS A 110 -13.93 -11.55 2.60
CA CYS A 110 -15.04 -11.96 1.75
C CYS A 110 -14.72 -13.18 0.88
N SER A 111 -13.45 -13.49 0.62
CA SER A 111 -13.01 -14.69 -0.09
C SER A 111 -11.51 -14.95 0.12
N ALA A 112 -11.00 -16.07 -0.42
CA ALA A 112 -9.56 -16.35 -0.45
C ALA A 112 -8.76 -15.28 -1.24
N ASP A 113 -9.40 -14.65 -2.21
CA ASP A 113 -8.81 -13.59 -3.03
C ASP A 113 -9.15 -12.19 -2.49
N HIS A 114 -9.63 -12.07 -1.24
CA HIS A 114 -10.13 -10.83 -0.63
C HIS A 114 -9.23 -9.60 -0.88
N TRP A 115 -7.91 -9.79 -0.90
CA TRP A 115 -6.93 -8.75 -1.20
C TRP A 115 -7.10 -8.07 -2.57
N ARG A 116 -7.79 -8.70 -3.52
CA ARG A 116 -8.18 -8.16 -4.85
C ARG A 116 -9.38 -7.23 -4.82
N MET A 117 -10.11 -7.15 -3.70
CA MET A 117 -11.25 -6.24 -3.53
C MET A 117 -10.77 -4.80 -3.38
N ARG A 118 -10.21 -4.22 -4.44
CA ARG A 118 -9.70 -2.85 -4.45
C ARG A 118 -10.21 -2.10 -5.68
N GLY A 119 -10.34 -0.80 -5.54
CA GLY A 119 -10.68 0.12 -6.62
C GLY A 119 -10.13 1.51 -6.35
N VAL A 120 -10.43 2.46 -7.22
CA VAL A 120 -9.93 3.83 -7.12
C VAL A 120 -11.02 4.85 -7.45
N ILE A 121 -11.09 5.91 -6.65
CA ILE A 121 -11.80 7.13 -6.99
C ILE A 121 -10.76 8.15 -7.46
N GLU A 122 -10.84 8.57 -8.71
CA GLU A 122 -10.07 9.67 -9.27
C GLU A 122 -10.88 10.97 -9.17
N VAL A 123 -10.37 11.92 -8.40
CA VAL A 123 -10.89 13.29 -8.35
C VAL A 123 -10.11 14.13 -9.36
N PHE A 124 -10.80 14.71 -10.35
CA PHE A 124 -10.21 15.56 -11.37
C PHE A 124 -10.78 16.99 -11.32
N ASP A 125 -10.00 17.97 -11.74
CA ASP A 125 -10.45 19.36 -11.87
C ASP A 125 -11.22 19.53 -13.20
N PRO A 126 -12.51 19.92 -13.22
CA PRO A 126 -13.24 20.20 -14.46
C PRO A 126 -12.62 21.30 -15.33
N ALA A 127 -11.91 22.26 -14.72
CA ALA A 127 -11.19 23.30 -15.44
C ALA A 127 -9.93 22.76 -16.14
N ASN A 128 -9.47 21.58 -15.71
CA ASN A 128 -8.35 20.86 -16.31
C ASN A 128 -8.62 19.34 -16.28
N PRO A 129 -9.57 18.84 -17.11
CA PRO A 129 -10.12 17.48 -16.97
C PRO A 129 -9.17 16.37 -17.40
N ASN A 130 -8.16 16.74 -18.18
CA ASN A 130 -6.97 15.95 -18.46
C ASN A 130 -5.79 16.80 -18.01
N PRO A 131 -5.56 16.95 -16.69
CA PRO A 131 -4.34 17.58 -16.25
C PRO A 131 -3.20 16.76 -16.89
N PRO A 132 -2.14 17.41 -17.42
CA PRO A 132 -0.98 16.65 -17.85
C PRO A 132 -0.67 15.68 -16.72
N LEU A 133 -0.59 14.38 -17.05
CA LEU A 133 -0.17 13.38 -16.06
C LEU A 133 0.98 14.03 -15.32
N PRO A 134 0.92 14.13 -13.97
CA PRO A 134 1.97 14.84 -13.27
C PRO A 134 3.27 14.26 -13.83
N THR A 135 4.16 15.13 -14.31
CA THR A 135 5.41 14.72 -14.91
C THR A 135 6.28 14.19 -13.79
N TYR A 136 5.88 13.02 -13.29
CA TYR A 136 6.69 12.19 -12.45
C TYR A 136 7.83 11.78 -13.36
N ALA A 137 9.05 12.05 -12.90
CA ALA A 137 10.17 11.32 -13.43
C ALA A 137 9.77 9.83 -13.43
N PRO A 138 10.05 9.08 -14.50
CA PRO A 138 9.73 7.66 -14.54
C PRO A 138 10.18 6.98 -13.24
N PRO A 139 9.49 5.97 -12.71
CA PRO A 139 9.96 5.27 -11.52
C PRO A 139 11.43 4.84 -11.66
N LEU A 140 12.15 4.75 -10.54
CA LEU A 140 13.61 4.57 -10.53
C LEU A 140 14.04 3.32 -11.32
N PHE A 141 13.27 2.23 -11.24
CA PHE A 141 13.55 1.02 -12.03
C PHE A 141 13.52 1.25 -13.54
N GLN A 142 12.64 2.14 -14.03
CA GLN A 142 12.56 2.50 -15.45
C GLN A 142 13.69 3.44 -15.85
N GLN A 143 14.04 4.41 -15.00
CA GLN A 143 15.19 5.30 -15.23
C GLN A 143 16.48 4.48 -15.36
N LEU A 144 16.65 3.48 -14.50
CA LEU A 144 17.77 2.56 -14.50
C LEU A 144 17.65 1.44 -15.55
N LYS A 145 16.53 1.36 -16.27
CA LYS A 145 16.24 0.32 -17.27
C LYS A 145 16.44 -1.10 -16.72
N LEU A 146 16.03 -1.32 -15.48
CA LEU A 146 16.16 -2.62 -14.82
C LEU A 146 15.18 -3.61 -15.44
N ASP A 147 15.68 -4.78 -15.85
CA ASP A 147 14.85 -5.94 -16.13
C ASP A 147 14.38 -6.52 -14.79
N ILE A 148 13.20 -6.09 -14.36
CA ILE A 148 12.67 -6.53 -13.08
C ILE A 148 12.27 -8.00 -13.09
N ASP A 149 12.11 -8.65 -14.23
CA ASP A 149 11.67 -10.04 -14.33
C ASP A 149 12.85 -11.03 -14.36
N ALA A 150 14.06 -10.56 -14.63
CA ALA A 150 15.29 -11.33 -14.48
C ALA A 150 15.58 -11.71 -13.01
N MET A 151 16.44 -12.71 -12.83
CA MET A 151 17.01 -13.03 -11.52
C MET A 151 18.14 -12.05 -11.18
N HIS A 152 18.15 -11.56 -9.93
CA HIS A 152 19.18 -10.65 -9.40
C HIS A 152 19.80 -11.22 -8.11
N PRO A 153 20.57 -12.32 -8.20
CA PRO A 153 21.16 -12.94 -7.02
C PRO A 153 22.31 -12.08 -6.47
N ALA A 154 22.48 -12.10 -5.15
CA ALA A 154 23.61 -11.50 -4.47
C ALA A 154 24.91 -12.19 -4.89
N GLN A 155 25.89 -11.39 -5.29
CA GLN A 155 27.25 -11.87 -5.59
C GLN A 155 28.10 -12.01 -4.32
N ASN A 156 27.83 -11.16 -3.32
CA ASN A 156 28.46 -11.17 -2.01
C ASN A 156 27.37 -11.40 -0.95
N ILE A 157 27.59 -12.40 -0.09
CA ILE A 157 26.65 -12.76 0.97
C ILE A 157 27.43 -12.83 2.28
N PRO A 158 26.98 -12.11 3.34
CA PRO A 158 27.64 -12.16 4.64
C PRO A 158 27.41 -13.52 5.31
N THR A 159 28.36 -13.93 6.14
CA THR A 159 28.25 -15.16 6.95
C THR A 159 27.27 -15.03 8.10
N GLN A 160 26.93 -13.80 8.50
CA GLN A 160 25.98 -13.48 9.56
C GLN A 160 25.04 -12.38 9.10
N ARG A 161 23.84 -12.31 9.70
CA ARG A 161 22.89 -11.24 9.44
C ARG A 161 23.54 -9.88 9.80
N PRO A 162 23.61 -8.91 8.87
CA PRO A 162 24.17 -7.60 9.16
C PRO A 162 23.28 -6.82 10.13
N SER A 163 23.88 -6.03 11.01
CA SER A 163 23.18 -5.29 12.07
C SER A 163 23.55 -3.81 12.07
N ALA A 164 22.54 -2.95 12.02
CA ALA A 164 22.68 -1.51 12.17
C ALA A 164 22.97 -1.08 13.62
N ALA A 165 22.85 -2.00 14.58
CA ALA A 165 23.05 -1.74 16.00
C ALA A 165 24.48 -2.02 16.47
N ARG A 166 25.26 -2.77 15.69
CA ARG A 166 26.67 -3.04 16.03
C ARG A 166 27.49 -1.78 15.77
N GLU A 167 27.78 -1.06 16.85
CA GLU A 167 28.35 0.29 16.87
C GLU A 167 29.74 0.44 16.22
N ALA A 168 30.38 -0.66 15.82
CA ALA A 168 31.77 -0.69 15.38
C ALA A 168 32.09 0.29 14.24
N LEU A 169 31.09 0.76 13.46
CA LEU A 169 31.30 1.64 12.32
C LEU A 169 30.30 2.79 12.16
N LEU A 170 29.71 3.29 13.26
CA LEU A 170 28.85 4.48 13.23
C LEU A 170 29.49 5.72 12.57
N ASN A 171 30.83 5.74 12.46
CA ASN A 171 31.59 6.82 11.83
C ASN A 171 31.87 6.63 10.32
N LEU A 172 31.61 5.46 9.74
CA LEU A 172 31.72 5.27 8.29
C LEU A 172 30.49 5.84 7.62
N THR A 173 30.68 6.95 6.89
CA THR A 173 29.60 7.60 6.17
C THR A 173 29.54 7.03 4.75
N ILE A 174 28.49 6.28 4.45
CA ILE A 174 28.12 5.91 3.08
C ILE A 174 27.17 7.00 2.57
N SER A 175 27.62 7.81 1.63
CA SER A 175 26.87 8.95 1.08
C SER A 175 26.22 8.68 -0.28
N GLU A 176 26.33 7.45 -0.80
CA GLU A 176 25.70 7.08 -2.07
C GLU A 176 24.18 6.86 -1.89
N ASP A 177 23.41 7.07 -2.96
CA ASP A 177 21.99 6.72 -2.97
C ASP A 177 21.85 5.19 -3.02
N LEU A 178 21.56 4.61 -1.87
CA LEU A 178 21.42 3.16 -1.66
C LEU A 178 20.26 2.52 -2.43
N ARG A 179 19.39 3.33 -3.05
CA ARG A 179 18.30 2.80 -3.88
C ARG A 179 18.77 2.33 -5.24
N LEU A 180 19.90 2.87 -5.72
CA LEU A 180 20.40 2.64 -7.07
C LEU A 180 21.08 1.28 -7.23
N ASN A 181 21.62 0.71 -6.14
CA ASN A 181 22.44 -0.49 -6.17
C ASN A 181 21.96 -1.45 -5.09
N SER A 182 22.15 -2.75 -5.32
CA SER A 182 21.87 -3.76 -4.31
C SER A 182 22.89 -3.70 -3.16
N PRO A 183 22.53 -4.16 -1.95
CA PRO A 183 23.49 -4.26 -0.85
C PRO A 183 24.78 -5.02 -1.22
N SER A 184 24.67 -6.09 -2.01
CA SER A 184 25.80 -6.87 -2.53
C SER A 184 26.73 -6.06 -3.44
N GLU A 185 26.18 -5.18 -4.27
CA GLU A 185 26.97 -4.30 -5.14
C GLU A 185 27.61 -3.16 -4.34
N VAL A 186 26.89 -2.60 -3.37
CA VAL A 186 27.44 -1.60 -2.44
C VAL A 186 28.63 -2.20 -1.71
N PHE A 187 28.50 -3.40 -1.15
CA PHE A 187 29.61 -4.12 -0.51
C PHE A 187 30.83 -4.27 -1.44
N ALA A 188 30.62 -4.72 -2.69
CA ALA A 188 31.70 -4.88 -3.66
C ALA A 188 32.44 -3.55 -3.92
N ARG A 189 31.70 -2.44 -4.05
CA ARG A 189 32.28 -1.11 -4.25
C ARG A 189 33.05 -0.62 -3.03
N LEU A 190 32.50 -0.81 -1.84
CA LEU A 190 33.20 -0.46 -0.60
C LEU A 190 34.50 -1.28 -0.48
N ARG A 191 34.48 -2.58 -0.76
CA ARG A 191 35.69 -3.42 -0.76
C ARG A 191 36.74 -2.99 -1.79
N ALA A 192 36.34 -2.38 -2.91
CA ALA A 192 37.26 -1.83 -3.90
C ALA A 192 37.86 -0.48 -3.47
N ASN A 193 37.31 0.17 -2.44
CA ASN A 193 37.79 1.42 -1.89
C ASN A 193 38.84 1.16 -0.79
N ALA A 194 40.05 1.72 -0.97
CA ALA A 194 41.14 1.58 -0.01
C ALA A 194 40.78 2.01 1.43
N SER A 195 39.88 2.99 1.58
CA SER A 195 39.39 3.45 2.88
C SER A 195 38.63 2.39 3.66
N PHE A 196 38.08 1.36 3.00
CA PHE A 196 37.36 0.27 3.63
C PHE A 196 38.20 -1.03 3.70
N GLY A 197 39.38 -1.05 3.07
CA GLY A 197 40.19 -2.26 2.91
C GLY A 197 40.67 -2.88 4.23
N ALA A 198 40.86 -2.05 5.27
CA ALA A 198 41.33 -2.45 6.59
C ALA A 198 40.24 -3.01 7.51
N TYR A 199 38.96 -2.83 7.16
CA TYR A 199 37.84 -3.32 7.97
C TYR A 199 37.50 -4.78 7.62
N PRO A 200 37.13 -5.61 8.60
CA PRO A 200 36.53 -6.91 8.37
C PRO A 200 35.25 -6.80 7.51
N ASP A 201 34.96 -7.83 6.73
CA ASP A 201 33.77 -7.86 5.89
C ASP A 201 32.48 -7.74 6.71
N SER A 202 32.43 -8.35 7.90
CA SER A 202 31.32 -8.23 8.86
C SER A 202 30.99 -6.78 9.16
N ASP A 203 32.03 -5.98 9.33
CA ASP A 203 31.92 -4.60 9.76
C ASP A 203 31.43 -3.77 8.56
N VAL A 204 31.99 -3.97 7.37
CA VAL A 204 31.49 -3.32 6.14
C VAL A 204 30.01 -3.63 5.91
N TRP A 205 29.57 -4.86 6.17
CA TRP A 205 28.16 -5.24 6.09
C TRP A 205 27.28 -4.54 7.13
N ASP A 206 27.75 -4.40 8.36
CA ASP A 206 27.04 -3.66 9.41
C ASP A 206 26.94 -2.17 9.08
N ALA A 207 27.98 -1.57 8.48
CA ALA A 207 27.93 -0.19 7.99
C ALA A 207 26.88 -0.01 6.89
N ILE A 208 26.72 -0.99 5.98
CA ILE A 208 25.66 -0.98 4.97
C ILE A 208 24.28 -1.03 5.65
N ALA A 209 24.07 -1.96 6.59
CA ALA A 209 22.80 -2.04 7.32
C ALA A 209 22.47 -0.74 8.06
N PHE A 210 23.47 -0.13 8.70
CA PHE A 210 23.33 1.17 9.35
C PHE A 210 22.96 2.28 8.37
N ALA A 211 23.59 2.32 7.20
CA ALA A 211 23.29 3.31 6.18
C ALA A 211 21.86 3.17 5.63
N TYR A 212 21.37 1.95 5.42
CA TYR A 212 19.96 1.71 5.04
C TYR A 212 18.99 2.16 6.14
N ARG A 213 19.25 1.83 7.41
CA ARG A 213 18.41 2.30 8.54
C ARG A 213 18.39 3.82 8.61
N ARG A 214 19.56 4.46 8.54
CA ARG A 214 19.72 5.92 8.62
C ARG A 214 19.03 6.62 7.45
N ALA A 215 19.13 6.08 6.24
CA ALA A 215 18.49 6.64 5.05
C ALA A 215 16.96 6.56 5.14
N ALA A 216 16.41 5.48 5.69
CA ALA A 216 14.97 5.33 5.90
C ALA A 216 14.45 6.22 7.04
N GLY A 217 15.10 6.17 8.20
CA GLY A 217 14.61 6.75 9.44
C GLY A 217 13.53 5.90 10.13
N ASP A 218 13.50 5.95 11.46
CA ASP A 218 12.65 5.05 12.27
C ASP A 218 11.14 5.27 12.01
N GLU A 219 10.70 6.50 11.71
CA GLU A 219 9.30 6.78 11.38
C GLU A 219 8.86 6.14 10.05
N ALA A 220 9.72 6.16 9.02
CA ALA A 220 9.42 5.54 7.73
C ALA A 220 9.31 4.02 7.86
N ILE A 221 10.19 3.42 8.66
CA ILE A 221 10.14 1.98 8.97
C ILE A 221 8.84 1.64 9.70
N ALA A 222 8.41 2.44 10.68
CA ALA A 222 7.15 2.21 11.40
C ALA A 222 5.92 2.33 10.48
N ARG A 223 5.86 3.34 9.60
CA ARG A 223 4.79 3.45 8.59
C ARG A 223 4.82 2.27 7.61
N GLY A 224 6.01 1.88 7.17
CA GLY A 224 6.23 0.72 6.32
C GLY A 224 5.76 -0.60 6.93
N GLN A 225 5.95 -0.78 8.24
CA GLN A 225 5.46 -1.94 8.98
C GLN A 225 3.93 -2.03 8.95
N ALA A 226 3.24 -0.90 9.17
CA ALA A 226 1.79 -0.84 9.11
C ALA A 226 1.26 -1.17 7.70
N LEU A 227 1.89 -0.61 6.66
CA LEU A 227 1.57 -0.95 5.27
C LEU A 227 1.80 -2.44 4.99
N TYR A 228 2.95 -2.98 5.39
CA TYR A 228 3.29 -4.39 5.18
C TYR A 228 2.28 -5.33 5.85
N ALA A 229 1.92 -5.05 7.11
CA ALA A 229 0.95 -5.85 7.85
C ALA A 229 -0.42 -5.86 7.17
N ARG A 230 -0.86 -4.71 6.66
CA ARG A 230 -2.15 -4.55 5.97
C ARG A 230 -2.18 -5.23 4.61
N ASP A 231 -1.10 -5.08 3.84
CA ASP A 231 -1.14 -5.30 2.38
C ASP A 231 -0.25 -6.46 1.89
N CYS A 232 0.81 -6.83 2.62
CA CYS A 232 1.83 -7.77 2.15
C CYS A 232 1.86 -9.08 2.96
N ALA A 233 1.63 -9.02 4.27
CA ALA A 233 1.82 -10.13 5.20
C ALA A 233 0.90 -11.33 4.92
N ALA A 234 -0.30 -11.12 4.36
CA ALA A 234 -1.22 -12.20 4.01
C ALA A 234 -0.60 -13.21 3.02
N CYS A 235 0.28 -12.75 2.13
CA CYS A 235 0.98 -13.56 1.14
C CYS A 235 2.42 -13.86 1.56
N HIS A 236 3.18 -12.84 1.97
CA HIS A 236 4.60 -12.99 2.29
C HIS A 236 4.86 -13.51 3.72
N GLY A 237 3.82 -13.63 4.55
CA GLY A 237 3.90 -14.02 5.96
C GLY A 237 4.34 -12.84 6.85
N GLU A 238 3.97 -12.86 8.13
CA GLU A 238 4.34 -11.78 9.07
C GLU A 238 5.85 -11.61 9.24
N GLN A 239 6.61 -12.70 9.07
CA GLN A 239 8.07 -12.72 9.14
C GLN A 239 8.74 -12.58 7.76
N GLY A 240 7.97 -12.38 6.68
CA GLY A 240 8.51 -12.26 5.33
C GLY A 240 9.00 -13.56 4.68
N LYS A 241 8.67 -14.74 5.22
CA LYS A 241 9.18 -16.05 4.73
C LYS A 241 8.50 -16.59 3.47
N GLY A 242 7.63 -15.82 2.82
CA GLY A 242 6.83 -16.28 1.68
C GLY A 242 5.80 -17.37 2.06
N ASN A 243 5.47 -17.50 3.34
CA ASN A 243 4.62 -18.57 3.87
C ASN A 243 3.22 -18.10 4.30
N GLY A 244 2.79 -16.92 3.84
CA GLY A 244 1.47 -16.38 4.16
C GLY A 244 0.35 -17.26 3.57
N PRO A 245 -0.75 -17.48 4.31
CA PRO A 245 -1.79 -18.43 3.91
C PRO A 245 -2.46 -18.11 2.57
N ALA A 246 -2.50 -16.83 2.18
CA ALA A 246 -3.03 -16.41 0.88
C ALA A 246 -2.00 -16.56 -0.26
N GLY A 247 -0.71 -16.69 0.06
CA GLY A 247 0.38 -16.72 -0.90
C GLY A 247 0.90 -18.12 -1.24
N VAL A 248 0.92 -19.07 -0.29
CA VAL A 248 1.64 -20.36 -0.41
C VAL A 248 1.28 -21.21 -1.63
N LYS A 249 0.08 -21.05 -2.21
CA LYS A 249 -0.36 -21.78 -3.41
C LYS A 249 -0.21 -20.99 -4.71
N LEU A 250 0.19 -19.72 -4.63
CA LEU A 250 0.40 -18.89 -5.81
C LEU A 250 1.56 -19.45 -6.64
N PRO A 251 1.51 -19.29 -7.98
CA PRO A 251 2.53 -19.82 -8.87
C PRO A 251 3.93 -19.28 -8.57
N GLY A 252 4.06 -18.08 -7.99
CA GLY A 252 5.38 -17.50 -7.73
C GLY A 252 6.20 -17.44 -9.02
N LEU A 253 7.51 -17.70 -8.96
CA LEU A 253 8.36 -17.80 -10.15
C LEU A 253 8.39 -19.21 -10.77
N SER A 254 7.58 -20.15 -10.27
CA SER A 254 7.58 -21.55 -10.73
C SER A 254 7.21 -21.73 -12.22
N PHE A 255 6.58 -20.73 -12.84
CA PHE A 255 6.30 -20.73 -14.28
C PHE A 255 7.54 -20.48 -15.14
N MET A 256 8.60 -19.87 -14.57
CA MET A 256 9.83 -19.56 -15.30
C MET A 256 10.80 -20.74 -15.35
N HIS A 257 10.82 -21.58 -14.31
CA HIS A 257 11.67 -22.77 -14.28
C HIS A 257 11.12 -23.86 -13.34
N PRO A 258 11.19 -25.17 -13.69
CA PRO A 258 10.62 -26.26 -12.89
C PRO A 258 11.19 -26.40 -11.47
N THR A 259 12.39 -25.89 -11.21
CA THR A 259 13.05 -25.95 -9.89
C THR A 259 12.75 -24.75 -9.01
N MET A 260 12.05 -23.72 -9.51
CA MET A 260 11.69 -22.55 -8.72
C MET A 260 10.53 -22.89 -7.78
N LYS A 261 10.63 -22.44 -6.53
CA LYS A 261 9.57 -22.63 -5.53
C LYS A 261 8.30 -21.88 -5.94
N ARG A 262 7.16 -22.50 -5.68
CA ARG A 262 5.86 -21.82 -5.65
C ARG A 262 5.78 -20.91 -4.43
N GLY A 263 4.84 -19.97 -4.50
CA GLY A 263 4.59 -18.99 -3.47
C GLY A 263 5.41 -17.71 -3.64
N PRO A 264 5.18 -16.71 -2.77
CA PRO A 264 5.85 -15.43 -2.84
C PRO A 264 7.33 -15.52 -2.47
N ALA A 265 8.08 -14.46 -2.77
CA ALA A 265 9.48 -14.36 -2.40
C ALA A 265 9.67 -14.47 -0.87
N ASP A 266 10.72 -15.18 -0.48
CA ASP A 266 11.21 -15.28 0.91
C ASP A 266 12.19 -14.12 1.16
N PHE A 267 11.74 -13.10 1.88
CA PHE A 267 12.53 -11.93 2.23
C PHE A 267 13.61 -12.23 3.28
N THR A 268 13.63 -13.42 3.88
CA THR A 268 14.72 -13.87 4.76
C THR A 268 15.89 -14.47 3.99
N ASP A 269 15.72 -14.77 2.70
CA ASP A 269 16.78 -15.28 1.84
C ASP A 269 17.74 -14.17 1.41
N ALA A 270 18.88 -14.11 2.10
CA ALA A 270 19.94 -13.14 1.83
C ALA A 270 20.48 -13.23 0.39
N SER A 271 20.45 -14.41 -0.24
CA SER A 271 20.92 -14.59 -1.62
C SER A 271 20.05 -13.85 -2.64
N GLN A 272 18.79 -13.60 -2.32
CA GLN A 272 17.88 -12.82 -3.16
C GLN A 272 17.82 -11.36 -2.70
N MET A 273 17.60 -11.14 -1.40
CA MET A 273 17.36 -9.79 -0.89
C MET A 273 18.58 -8.89 -0.91
N LEU A 274 19.79 -9.43 -0.76
CA LEU A 274 21.01 -8.61 -0.88
C LEU A 274 21.43 -8.38 -2.33
N GLY A 275 20.89 -9.14 -3.30
CA GLY A 275 21.08 -8.92 -4.73
C GLY A 275 20.02 -8.01 -5.34
N ALA A 276 18.90 -7.81 -4.67
CA ALA A 276 17.89 -6.83 -5.07
C ALA A 276 18.27 -5.40 -4.64
N SER A 277 18.25 -4.44 -5.56
CA SER A 277 18.27 -3.00 -5.25
C SER A 277 16.89 -2.50 -4.81
N ASP A 278 16.79 -1.38 -4.11
CA ASP A 278 15.47 -0.82 -3.77
C ASP A 278 14.72 -0.38 -5.03
N ALA A 279 15.42 0.06 -6.07
CA ALA A 279 14.82 0.31 -7.39
C ALA A 279 14.17 -0.97 -7.96
N LEU A 280 14.83 -2.13 -7.85
CA LEU A 280 14.24 -3.40 -8.27
C LEU A 280 12.96 -3.72 -7.47
N LEU A 281 13.02 -3.57 -6.14
CA LEU A 281 11.86 -3.79 -5.26
C LEU A 281 10.71 -2.83 -5.61
N GLN A 282 11.03 -1.56 -5.88
CA GLN A 282 10.06 -0.57 -6.36
C GLN A 282 9.36 -1.05 -7.64
N GLY A 283 10.12 -1.52 -8.63
CA GLY A 283 9.54 -2.03 -9.87
C GLY A 283 8.65 -3.25 -9.65
N LYS A 284 9.05 -4.19 -8.78
CA LYS A 284 8.25 -5.37 -8.42
C LYS A 284 6.93 -5.00 -7.74
N ILE A 285 6.94 -4.04 -6.81
CA ILE A 285 5.74 -3.62 -6.10
C ILE A 285 4.83 -2.79 -7.02
N LEU A 286 5.40 -1.84 -7.77
CA LEU A 286 4.65 -0.98 -8.69
C LEU A 286 3.91 -1.80 -9.75
N ARG A 287 4.57 -2.75 -10.41
CA ARG A 287 3.98 -3.53 -11.50
C ARG A 287 3.24 -4.79 -11.02
N GLY A 288 3.58 -5.29 -9.84
CA GLY A 288 3.31 -6.68 -9.47
C GLY A 288 4.19 -7.68 -10.23
N GLY A 289 4.06 -8.95 -9.89
CA GLY A 289 4.78 -10.02 -10.58
C GLY A 289 3.88 -10.68 -11.62
N MET A 290 4.10 -10.40 -12.90
CA MET A 290 3.36 -11.05 -13.99
C MET A 290 3.48 -12.58 -13.87
N GLY A 291 2.34 -13.28 -13.89
CA GLY A 291 2.31 -14.74 -13.76
C GLY A 291 2.61 -15.28 -12.36
N THR A 292 3.00 -14.45 -11.39
CA THR A 292 3.32 -14.87 -10.01
C THR A 292 2.12 -14.93 -9.07
N GLY A 293 1.05 -14.20 -9.41
CA GLY A 293 -0.10 -13.97 -8.53
C GLY A 293 0.04 -12.74 -7.64
N MET A 294 1.17 -12.04 -7.64
CA MET A 294 1.37 -10.79 -6.92
C MET A 294 0.64 -9.62 -7.62
N PRO A 295 -0.25 -8.88 -6.94
CA PRO A 295 -0.93 -7.70 -7.49
C PRO A 295 0.02 -6.55 -7.84
N GLU A 296 -0.49 -5.66 -8.67
CA GLU A 296 0.00 -4.31 -8.92
C GLU A 296 -0.36 -3.39 -7.73
N TRP A 297 0.59 -2.56 -7.28
CA TRP A 297 0.37 -1.62 -6.16
C TRP A 297 0.65 -0.15 -6.53
N GLY A 298 1.18 0.14 -7.72
CA GLY A 298 1.54 1.50 -8.13
C GLY A 298 0.36 2.44 -8.33
N SER A 299 -0.83 1.91 -8.55
CA SER A 299 -2.08 2.67 -8.55
C SER A 299 -2.60 3.01 -7.14
N LEU A 300 -2.12 2.31 -6.12
CA LEU A 300 -2.63 2.35 -4.75
C LEU A 300 -1.70 3.10 -3.80
N TYR A 301 -0.39 3.00 -3.99
CA TYR A 301 0.59 3.61 -3.11
C TYR A 301 1.05 4.96 -3.65
N THR A 302 1.15 5.94 -2.75
CA THR A 302 1.97 7.12 -3.00
C THR A 302 3.45 6.75 -3.09
N GLU A 303 4.27 7.61 -3.70
CA GLU A 303 5.72 7.39 -3.75
C GLU A 303 6.32 7.22 -2.34
N ARG A 304 5.83 7.98 -1.36
CA ARG A 304 6.28 7.85 0.03
C ARG A 304 5.95 6.49 0.61
N GLU A 305 4.70 6.03 0.48
CA GLU A 305 4.28 4.72 0.99
C GLU A 305 5.06 3.57 0.35
N MET A 306 5.38 3.69 -0.95
CA MET A 306 6.24 2.77 -1.66
C MET A 306 7.64 2.67 -1.03
N TRP A 307 8.28 3.81 -0.73
CA TRP A 307 9.59 3.81 -0.08
C TRP A 307 9.54 3.39 1.39
N ASP A 308 8.47 3.73 2.11
CA ASP A 308 8.24 3.30 3.50
C ASP A 308 8.14 1.76 3.56
N VAL A 309 7.35 1.11 2.69
CA VAL A 309 7.23 -0.36 2.70
C VAL A 309 8.54 -1.06 2.32
N ILE A 310 9.30 -0.51 1.36
CA ILE A 310 10.62 -1.05 0.98
C ILE A 310 11.60 -0.95 2.15
N SER A 311 11.59 0.18 2.86
CA SER A 311 12.41 0.40 4.05
C SER A 311 12.10 -0.63 5.14
N PHE A 312 10.81 -0.96 5.34
CA PHE A 312 10.42 -2.02 6.25
C PHE A 312 10.88 -3.41 5.75
N ILE A 313 10.71 -3.73 4.46
CA ILE A 313 11.18 -5.02 3.90
C ILE A 313 12.69 -5.23 4.15
N ARG A 314 13.50 -4.17 4.12
CA ARG A 314 14.94 -4.25 4.45
C ARG A 314 15.21 -4.69 5.89
N THR A 315 14.29 -4.42 6.83
CA THR A 315 14.40 -4.91 8.21
C THR A 315 14.28 -6.43 8.33
N VAL A 316 13.89 -7.15 7.26
CA VAL A 316 13.84 -8.62 7.29
C VAL A 316 15.23 -9.22 7.09
N VAL A 317 16.07 -8.61 6.24
CA VAL A 317 17.43 -9.07 5.94
C VAL A 317 18.50 -8.37 6.79
N PHE A 318 18.24 -7.16 7.26
CA PHE A 318 19.09 -6.42 8.21
C PHE A 318 18.49 -6.41 9.60
N ASP A 319 19.31 -6.50 10.64
CA ASP A 319 18.89 -6.35 12.02
C ASP A 319 19.05 -4.88 12.46
N TYR A 320 17.96 -4.23 12.87
CA TYR A 320 17.97 -2.84 13.31
C TYR A 320 17.85 -2.68 14.83
N GLU A 321 17.67 -3.76 15.58
CA GLU A 321 17.48 -3.68 17.04
C GLU A 321 18.80 -3.41 17.76
N LEU A 322 18.83 -2.33 18.55
CA LEU A 322 19.82 -2.12 19.60
C LEU A 322 19.46 -3.06 20.75
N ARG A 323 20.15 -4.20 20.86
CA ARG A 323 19.99 -5.13 21.98
C ARG A 323 20.72 -4.65 23.22
#